data_AF-A0A975EK88-F1
#
_entry.id   AF-A0A975EK88-F1
#
_cell.length_a   1.000
_cell.length_b   1.000
_cell.length_c   1.000
_cell.angle_alpha   90.00
_cell.angle_beta   90.00
_cell.angle_gamma   90.00
#
_symmetry.space_group_name_H-M   'P 1'
#
loop_
_entity.id
_entity.type
_entity.pdbx_description
1 polymer ?
#
loop_
_entity_poly.entity_id
_entity_poly.type
_entity_poly.pdbx_seq_one_letter_code
_entity_poly.pdbx_strand_id
1 'polypeptide(L)' 'MSKSRSIQYSFMSPSPVEKAWERFKKRFDIMTDEEKLQTFVNAGILTKKGRLTKPYREMENSTRP' A
#
# COMPACT_ATOMS: atom_id res chain seq x y z
N MET A 1 -21.81 24.04 35.51
CA MET A 1 -22.42 22.98 34.67
C MET A 1 -21.53 22.76 33.45
N SER A 2 -20.68 21.74 33.47
CA SER A 2 -19.72 21.47 32.39
C SER A 2 -20.40 20.64 31.30
N LYS A 3 -20.56 21.21 30.10
CA LYS A 3 -21.16 20.51 28.95
C LYS A 3 -20.09 19.62 28.30
N SER A 4 -20.10 18.33 28.66
CA SER A 4 -19.35 17.30 27.94
C SER A 4 -19.88 17.20 26.51
N ARG A 5 -19.12 17.71 25.53
CA ARG A 5 -19.39 17.48 24.11
C ARG A 5 -18.92 16.07 23.76
N SER A 6 -19.85 15.13 23.64
CA SER A 6 -19.59 13.82 23.05
C SER A 6 -19.29 14.02 21.56
N ILE A 7 -18.04 13.80 21.17
CA ILE A 7 -17.65 13.76 19.76
C ILE A 7 -18.19 12.43 19.22
N GLN A 8 -19.33 12.48 18.53
CA GLN A 8 -19.84 11.34 17.78
C GLN A 8 -18.91 11.10 16.58
N TYR A 9 -17.98 10.16 16.73
CA TYR A 9 -17.16 9.68 15.62
C TYR A 9 -18.07 8.90 14.66
N SER A 10 -18.38 9.50 13.51
CA SER A 10 -19.09 8.81 12.43
C SER A 10 -18.14 7.77 11.82
N PHE A 11 -18.32 6.49 12.18
CA PHE A 11 -17.62 5.33 11.63
C PHE A 11 -17.94 5.05 10.14
N MET A 12 -18.78 5.87 9.51
CA MET A 12 -19.37 5.59 8.19
C MET A 12 -18.59 6.20 7.01
N SER A 13 -17.57 7.02 7.24
CA SER A 13 -16.78 7.60 6.16
C SER A 13 -15.50 6.79 5.93
N PRO A 14 -15.18 6.37 4.69
CA PRO A 14 -13.96 5.63 4.43
C PRO A 14 -12.76 6.47 4.81
N SER A 15 -11.83 5.81 5.49
CA SER A 15 -10.56 6.38 5.92
C SER A 15 -9.78 6.91 4.72
N PRO A 16 -8.85 7.85 4.93
CA PRO A 16 -7.97 8.32 3.86
C PRO A 16 -7.23 7.19 3.14
N VAL A 17 -6.87 6.12 3.86
CA VAL A 17 -6.21 4.92 3.32
C VAL A 17 -7.14 4.14 2.42
N GLU A 18 -8.39 3.90 2.84
CA GLU A 18 -9.39 3.20 2.02
C GLU A 18 -9.69 3.99 0.74
N LYS A 19 -9.82 5.32 0.83
CA LYS A 19 -10.00 6.19 -0.35
C LYS A 19 -8.80 6.11 -1.30
N ALA A 20 -7.57 6.07 -0.76
CA ALA A 20 -6.37 5.92 -1.58
C ALA A 20 -6.33 4.54 -2.25
N TRP A 21 -6.72 3.48 -1.52
CA TRP A 21 -6.81 2.13 -2.04
C TRP A 21 -7.83 2.01 -3.17
N GLU A 22 -9.04 2.57 -3.04
CA GLU A 22 -10.04 2.53 -4.10
C GLU A 22 -9.55 3.23 -5.38
N ARG A 23 -8.87 4.38 -5.23
CA ARG A 23 -8.29 5.11 -6.37
C ARG A 23 -7.19 4.29 -7.05
N PHE A 24 -6.32 3.66 -6.26
CA PHE A 24 -5.29 2.77 -6.77
C PHE A 24 -5.90 1.57 -7.50
N LYS A 25 -6.87 0.89 -6.88
CA LYS A 25 -7.53 -0.31 -7.43
C LYS A 25 -8.18 -0.02 -8.79
N LYS A 26 -8.92 1.08 -8.92
CA LYS A 26 -9.52 1.48 -10.21
C LYS A 26 -8.49 1.67 -11.31
N ARG A 27 -7.31 2.24 -10.99
CA ARG A 27 -6.21 2.39 -11.95
C ARG A 27 -5.55 1.05 -12.25
N PHE A 28 -5.39 0.21 -11.24
CA PHE A 28 -4.77 -1.11 -11.39
C PHE A 28 -5.61 -2.07 -12.23
N ASP A 29 -6.94 -2.03 -12.10
CA ASP A 29 -7.83 -2.93 -12.83
C ASP A 29 -7.83 -2.67 -14.35
N ILE A 30 -7.58 -1.42 -14.77
CA ILE A 30 -7.49 -1.04 -16.20
C ILE A 30 -6.08 -1.19 -16.80
N MET A 31 -5.06 -1.46 -15.97
CA MET A 31 -3.69 -1.65 -16.46
C MET A 31 -3.55 -2.97 -17.22
N THR A 32 -2.73 -2.93 -18.27
CA THR A 32 -2.20 -4.13 -18.93
C THR A 32 -1.30 -4.92 -17.99
N ASP A 33 -1.06 -6.20 -18.31
CA ASP A 33 -0.19 -7.05 -17.49
C ASP A 33 1.26 -6.53 -17.44
N GLU A 34 1.73 -5.89 -18.51
CA GLU A 34 3.05 -5.25 -18.59
C GLU A 34 3.15 -4.03 -17.65
N GLU A 35 2.11 -3.19 -17.62
CA GLU A 35 2.04 -2.04 -16.71
C GLU A 35 1.93 -2.46 -15.25
N LYS A 36 1.18 -3.54 -14.97
CA LYS A 36 1.11 -4.14 -13.63
C LYS A 36 2.48 -4.63 -13.19
N LEU A 37 3.16 -5.38 -14.06
CA LEU A 37 4.52 -5.87 -13.80
C LEU A 37 5.47 -4.71 -13.49
N GLN A 38 5.46 -3.67 -14.32
CA GLN A 38 6.31 -2.49 -14.11
C GLN A 38 5.97 -1.76 -12.81
N THR A 39 4.69 -1.69 -12.45
CA THR A 39 4.25 -1.10 -11.17
C THR A 39 4.84 -1.86 -9.98
N PHE A 40 4.80 -3.20 -10.00
CA PHE A 40 5.41 -4.02 -8.95
C PHE A 40 6.93 -3.91 -8.91
N VAL A 41 7.59 -3.76 -10.08
CA VAL A 41 9.03 -3.53 -10.16
C VAL A 41 9.41 -2.17 -9.58
N ASN A 42 8.67 -1.12 -9.92
CA ASN A 42 8.88 0.24 -9.41
C ASN A 42 8.63 0.32 -7.90
N ALA A 43 7.66 -0.44 -7.39
CA ALA A 43 7.39 -0.57 -5.96
C ALA A 43 8.48 -1.38 -5.21
N GLY A 44 9.45 -1.96 -5.92
CA GLY A 44 10.50 -2.78 -5.33
C GLY A 44 10.00 -4.12 -4.80
N ILE A 45 8.80 -4.57 -5.22
CA ILE A 45 8.21 -5.87 -4.86
C ILE A 45 8.73 -6.97 -5.78
N LEU A 46 8.90 -6.64 -7.06
CA LEU A 46 9.48 -7.52 -8.06
C LEU A 46 10.80 -6.95 -8.58
N THR A 47 11.69 -7.84 -8.98
CA THR A 47 12.88 -7.52 -9.77
C THR A 47 12.47 -7.26 -11.22
N LYS A 48 13.32 -6.59 -12.00
CA LYS A 48 13.11 -6.37 -13.46
C LYS A 48 12.86 -7.66 -14.27
N LYS A 49 13.18 -8.83 -13.70
CA LYS A 49 12.95 -10.16 -14.29
C LYS A 49 11.65 -10.82 -13.81
N GLY A 50 10.78 -10.10 -13.09
CA GLY A 50 9.51 -10.59 -12.56
C GLY A 50 9.63 -11.53 -11.34
N ARG A 51 10.82 -11.70 -10.76
CA ARG A 51 11.00 -12.47 -9.52
C ARG A 51 10.77 -11.59 -8.30
N LEU A 52 10.24 -12.15 -7.20
CA LEU A 52 10.16 -11.43 -5.92
C LEU A 52 11.53 -10.87 -5.53
N THR A 53 11.57 -9.60 -5.14
CA THR A 53 12.73 -9.03 -4.44
C THR A 53 12.86 -9.72 -3.08
N LYS A 54 14.10 -9.83 -2.58
CA LYS A 54 14.34 -10.45 -1.28
C LYS A 54 13.48 -9.76 -0.22
N PRO A 55 12.81 -10.51 0.66
CA PRO A 55 11.97 -9.92 1.70
C PRO A 55 12.79 -8.98 2.57
N TYR A 56 12.21 -7.84 2.92
CA TYR A 56 12.84 -6.78 3.71
C TYR A 56 13.52 -7.32 5.00
N ARG A 57 12.95 -8.35 5.63
CA ARG A 57 13.49 -8.99 6.84
C ARG A 57 14.85 -9.68 6.65
N GLU A 58 15.17 -10.15 5.45
CA GLU A 58 16.46 -10.83 5.20
C GLU A 58 17.60 -9.83 4.95
N MET A 59 17.30 -8.58 4.62
CA MET A 59 18.32 -7.55 4.42
C MET A 59 18.91 -7.03 5.74
N GLU A 60 18.13 -7.03 6.82
CA GLU A 60 18.57 -6.56 8.15
C GLU A 60 19.64 -7.48 8.77
N ASN A 61 19.57 -8.80 8.48
CA ASN A 61 20.53 -9.78 9.00
C ASN A 61 21.78 -9.96 8.13
N SER A 62 21.87 -9.30 6.97
CA SER A 62 23.00 -9.40 6.04
C SER A 62 24.09 -8.35 6.29
N THR A 63 23.91 -7.44 7.26
CA THR A 63 24.83 -6.32 7.52
C THR A 63 25.27 -6.26 8.98
N ARG A 64 25.54 -7.41 9.60
CA ARG A 64 26.38 -7.44 10.81
C ARG A 64 27.74 -8.08 10.46
N PRO A 65 28.85 -7.33 10.55
CA PRO A 65 30.19 -7.89 10.47
C PRO A 65 30.48 -8.87 11.62
#